data_AF-A0AAW0HZ74-F1
#
_entry.id   AF-A0AAW0HZ74-F1
#
_cell.length_a   1.000
_cell.length_b   1.000
_cell.length_c   1.000
_cell.angle_alpha   90.00
_cell.angle_beta   90.00
_cell.angle_gamma   90.00
#
_symmetry.space_group_name_H-M   'P 1'
#
loop_
_entity.id
_entity.type
_entity.pdbx_description
1 polymer ?
#
loop_
_entity_poly.entity_id
_entity_poly.type
_entity_poly.pdbx_seq_one_letter_code
_entity_poly.pdbx_strand_id
1 'polypeptide(L)'
;MRLARPVKYEELYCFSFNPKLDKEEREQGWLLIDLSEEYERMGLPDNYWQLSDVNREYRVCDSYPTELYVPKSATAHIIVGSSKFRSRRRFPALSYYCRESHASICRSSQPLSGFSARCLEDEQMLQAIRKANPGSDFVYVVDTRPKLNAMANRAAGKGYENEDNYSNIKFQFIGIENIHVMRNSLQKMLEGKPFCYAQQ
;
A
#
# COMPACT_ATOMS: atom_id res chain seq x y z
N MET A 1 14.08 33.89 6.20
CA MET A 1 13.47 32.64 6.70
C MET A 1 12.03 32.37 6.22
N ARG A 2 11.21 33.38 5.90
CA ARG A 2 9.79 33.17 5.51
C ARG A 2 9.57 32.35 4.23
N LEU A 3 10.45 32.49 3.23
CA LEU A 3 10.36 31.76 1.94
C LEU A 3 10.72 30.26 2.02
N ALA A 4 11.48 29.85 3.03
CA ALA A 4 11.92 28.45 3.19
C ALA A 4 10.97 27.63 4.08
N ARG A 5 9.94 28.26 4.66
CA ARG A 5 8.98 27.65 5.59
C ARG A 5 7.57 28.17 5.32
N PRO A 6 7.01 27.94 4.12
CA PRO A 6 5.63 28.29 3.82
C PRO A 6 4.67 27.60 4.80
N VAL A 7 3.63 28.32 5.20
CA VAL A 7 2.64 27.84 6.19
C VAL A 7 1.35 27.40 5.49
N LYS A 8 1.06 27.98 4.33
CA LYS A 8 -0.09 27.63 3.49
C LYS A 8 0.37 26.94 2.20
N TYR A 9 -0.48 26.10 1.61
CA TYR A 9 -0.14 25.39 0.38
C TYR A 9 0.14 26.37 -0.77
N GLU A 10 -0.63 27.44 -0.87
CA GLU A 10 -0.53 28.44 -1.94
C GLU A 10 0.82 29.20 -1.91
N GLU A 11 1.54 29.15 -0.79
CA GLU A 11 2.87 29.73 -0.63
C GLU A 11 3.98 28.80 -1.13
N LEU A 12 3.68 27.53 -1.46
CA LEU A 12 4.66 26.61 -2.04
C LEU A 12 5.05 27.05 -3.45
N TYR A 13 6.34 26.88 -3.78
CA TYR A 13 6.89 27.30 -5.06
C TYR A 13 6.11 26.76 -6.27
N CYS A 14 5.62 25.51 -6.20
CA CYS A 14 4.85 24.88 -7.27
C CYS A 14 3.57 25.62 -7.69
N PHE A 15 2.97 26.44 -6.82
CA PHE A 15 1.80 27.26 -7.16
C PHE A 15 2.18 28.61 -7.79
N SER A 16 3.39 29.10 -7.53
CA SER A 16 3.93 30.32 -8.14
C SER A 16 4.73 30.05 -9.43
N PHE A 17 5.18 28.80 -9.61
CA PHE A 17 6.00 28.41 -10.74
C PHE A 17 5.17 28.36 -12.02
N ASN A 18 5.57 29.16 -13.00
CA ASN A 18 5.03 29.11 -14.36
C ASN A 18 6.18 28.80 -15.33
N PRO A 19 6.27 27.56 -15.86
CA PRO A 19 7.37 27.15 -16.72
C PRO A 19 7.39 27.81 -18.11
N LYS A 20 6.43 28.69 -18.43
CA LYS A 20 6.20 29.25 -19.78
C LYS A 20 5.94 28.19 -20.85
N LEU A 21 5.55 26.98 -20.45
CA LEU A 21 4.95 26.00 -21.34
C LEU A 21 3.57 26.49 -21.74
N ASP A 22 3.13 26.12 -22.93
CA ASP A 22 1.73 26.34 -23.27
C ASP A 22 0.82 25.45 -22.40
N LYS A 23 -0.48 25.75 -22.42
CA LYS A 23 -1.45 25.06 -21.57
C LYS A 23 -1.54 23.56 -21.92
N GLU A 24 -1.38 23.22 -23.20
CA GLU A 24 -1.53 21.86 -23.71
C GLU A 24 -0.35 20.98 -23.26
N GLU A 25 0.88 21.46 -23.41
CA GLU A 25 2.10 20.79 -22.92
C GLU A 25 2.02 20.52 -21.41
N ARG A 26 1.48 21.47 -20.64
CA ARG A 26 1.29 21.29 -19.20
C ARG A 26 0.24 20.23 -18.88
N GLU A 27 -0.85 20.18 -19.65
CA GLU A 27 -1.90 19.15 -19.49
C GLU A 27 -1.37 17.75 -19.82
N GLN A 28 -0.55 17.61 -20.86
CA GLN A 28 0.12 16.35 -21.21
C GLN A 28 0.98 15.81 -20.06
N GLY A 29 1.65 16.70 -19.30
CA GLY A 29 2.42 16.29 -18.13
C GLY A 29 1.60 15.61 -17.03
N TRP A 30 0.31 15.96 -16.88
CA TRP A 30 -0.61 15.32 -15.93
C TRP A 30 -1.20 14.02 -16.46
N LEU A 31 -1.33 13.91 -17.79
CA LEU A 31 -1.85 12.71 -18.48
C LEU A 31 -0.77 11.64 -18.72
N LEU A 32 0.50 11.93 -18.40
CA LEU A 32 1.62 11.00 -18.57
C LEU A 32 1.39 9.64 -17.90
N ILE A 33 0.62 9.60 -16.81
CA ILE A 33 0.30 8.37 -16.09
C ILE A 33 -1.22 8.19 -16.11
N ASP A 34 -1.69 7.29 -16.98
CA ASP A 34 -3.05 6.77 -16.94
C ASP A 34 -3.06 5.41 -16.24
N LEU A 35 -3.77 5.33 -15.11
CA LEU A 35 -3.87 4.09 -14.35
C LEU A 35 -4.71 3.03 -15.06
N SER A 36 -5.69 3.43 -15.88
CA SER A 36 -6.50 2.52 -16.68
C SER A 36 -5.61 1.81 -17.70
N GLU A 37 -4.79 2.57 -18.43
CA GLU A 37 -3.81 2.01 -19.37
C GLU A 37 -2.80 1.08 -18.69
N GLU A 38 -2.36 1.40 -17.46
CA GLU A 38 -1.44 0.54 -16.70
C GLU A 38 -2.10 -0.80 -16.30
N TYR A 39 -3.38 -0.79 -15.90
CA TYR A 39 -4.10 -2.03 -15.64
C TYR A 39 -4.39 -2.82 -16.92
N GLU A 40 -4.70 -2.15 -18.03
CA GLU A 40 -4.85 -2.78 -19.35
C GLU A 40 -3.53 -3.42 -19.83
N ARG A 41 -2.39 -2.75 -19.60
CA ARG A 41 -1.05 -3.28 -19.87
C ARG A 41 -0.82 -4.60 -19.13
N MET A 42 -1.28 -4.72 -17.88
CA MET A 42 -1.26 -5.97 -17.10
C MET A 42 -2.29 -7.01 -17.59
N GLY A 43 -3.26 -6.61 -18.41
CA GLY A 43 -4.31 -7.47 -18.97
C GLY A 43 -5.56 -7.54 -18.11
N LEU A 44 -5.88 -6.47 -17.40
CA LEU A 44 -7.01 -6.39 -16.50
C LEU A 44 -8.06 -5.42 -17.03
N PRO A 45 -9.35 -5.66 -16.73
CA PRO A 45 -9.91 -6.78 -15.96
C PRO A 45 -9.83 -8.13 -16.71
N ASP A 46 -9.91 -9.23 -15.97
CA ASP A 46 -9.91 -10.59 -16.53
C ASP A 46 -10.94 -11.51 -15.84
N ASN A 47 -10.73 -12.83 -15.90
CA ASN A 47 -11.60 -13.80 -15.25
C ASN A 47 -11.46 -13.82 -13.71
N TYR A 48 -10.37 -13.29 -13.17
CA TYR A 48 -10.00 -13.36 -11.75
C TYR A 48 -10.05 -12.00 -11.05
N TRP A 49 -9.80 -10.91 -11.76
CA TRP A 49 -9.70 -9.55 -11.22
C TRP A 49 -10.65 -8.59 -11.95
N GLN A 50 -11.23 -7.66 -11.19
CA GLN A 50 -12.15 -6.65 -11.71
C GLN A 50 -11.87 -5.28 -11.10
N LEU A 51 -12.22 -4.23 -11.84
CA LEU A 51 -12.31 -2.87 -11.30
C LEU A 51 -13.46 -2.80 -10.28
N SER A 52 -13.23 -2.13 -9.16
CA SER A 52 -14.22 -1.84 -8.14
C SER A 52 -14.38 -0.34 -7.96
N ASP A 53 -15.64 0.11 -7.97
CA ASP A 53 -16.04 1.49 -7.71
C ASP A 53 -16.36 1.75 -6.23
N VAL A 54 -16.07 0.78 -5.36
CA VAL A 54 -16.35 0.86 -3.92
C VAL A 54 -15.70 2.08 -3.27
N ASN A 55 -14.56 2.52 -3.80
CA ASN A 55 -13.83 3.69 -3.32
C ASN A 55 -14.04 4.95 -4.17
N ARG A 56 -15.04 4.97 -5.06
CA ARG A 56 -15.46 6.21 -5.75
C ARG A 56 -15.76 7.28 -4.70
N GLU A 57 -15.32 8.51 -4.97
CA GLU A 57 -15.40 9.65 -4.04
C GLU A 57 -14.71 9.39 -2.68
N TYR A 58 -13.73 8.48 -2.64
CA TYR A 58 -12.96 8.16 -1.44
C TYR A 58 -13.81 7.63 -0.25
N ARG A 59 -14.98 7.06 -0.55
CA ARG A 59 -15.99 6.67 0.46
C ARG A 59 -15.52 5.60 1.45
N VAL A 60 -14.66 4.68 1.01
CA VAL A 60 -14.15 3.59 1.87
C VAL A 60 -12.81 3.93 2.50
N CYS A 61 -11.86 4.45 1.71
CA CYS A 61 -10.51 4.77 2.13
C CYS A 61 -10.03 6.06 1.45
N ASP A 62 -9.88 7.12 2.25
CA ASP A 62 -9.43 8.45 1.85
C ASP A 62 -8.02 8.50 1.23
N SER A 63 -7.18 7.54 1.58
CA SER A 63 -5.77 7.48 1.20
C SER A 63 -5.47 6.44 0.12
N TYR A 64 -6.51 5.88 -0.49
CA TYR A 64 -6.46 5.01 -1.68
C TYR A 64 -6.98 5.76 -2.91
N PRO A 65 -6.59 5.37 -4.13
CA PRO A 65 -7.20 5.89 -5.34
C PRO A 65 -8.68 5.55 -5.41
N THR A 66 -9.42 6.30 -6.24
CA THR A 66 -10.87 6.09 -6.46
C THR A 66 -11.16 4.79 -7.19
N GLU A 67 -10.22 4.35 -8.04
CA GLU A 67 -10.28 3.13 -8.83
C GLU A 67 -9.32 2.10 -8.25
N LEU A 68 -9.85 0.92 -7.93
CA LEU A 68 -9.09 -0.16 -7.31
C LEU A 68 -9.46 -1.49 -7.97
N TYR A 69 -8.45 -2.32 -8.25
CA TYR A 69 -8.67 -3.68 -8.71
C TYR A 69 -8.66 -4.66 -7.55
N VAL A 70 -9.66 -5.54 -7.54
CA VAL A 70 -9.93 -6.55 -6.51
C VAL A 70 -10.30 -7.88 -7.16
N PRO A 71 -10.21 -9.02 -6.44
CA PRO A 71 -10.66 -10.29 -6.98
C PRO A 71 -12.13 -10.23 -7.40
N LYS A 72 -12.49 -10.85 -8.51
CA LYS A 72 -13.85 -10.89 -9.04
C LYS A 72 -14.86 -11.54 -8.09
N SER A 73 -14.38 -12.45 -7.25
CA SER A 73 -15.16 -13.12 -6.20
C SER A 73 -15.34 -12.28 -4.92
N ALA A 74 -14.61 -11.17 -4.77
CA ALA A 74 -14.76 -10.27 -3.64
C ALA A 74 -15.94 -9.32 -3.87
N THR A 75 -17.03 -9.54 -3.13
CA THR A 75 -18.22 -8.67 -3.19
C THR A 75 -17.98 -7.35 -2.46
N ALA A 76 -18.82 -6.34 -2.73
CA ALA A 76 -18.75 -5.06 -2.02
C ALA A 76 -18.85 -5.22 -0.49
N HIS A 77 -19.66 -6.18 0.00
CA HIS A 77 -19.75 -6.51 1.43
C HIS A 77 -18.41 -6.98 2.00
N ILE A 78 -17.73 -7.90 1.30
CA ILE A 78 -16.40 -8.40 1.68
C ILE A 78 -15.39 -7.25 1.75
N ILE A 79 -15.37 -6.39 0.72
CA ILE A 79 -14.41 -5.28 0.64
C ILE A 79 -14.65 -4.27 1.77
N VAL A 80 -15.90 -3.87 2.00
CA VAL A 80 -16.27 -2.92 3.06
C VAL A 80 -15.99 -3.51 4.44
N GLY A 81 -16.29 -4.80 4.66
CA GLY A 81 -15.98 -5.50 5.91
C GLY A 81 -14.47 -5.55 6.19
N SER A 82 -13.68 -6.03 5.23
CA SER A 82 -12.21 -6.04 5.33
C SER A 82 -11.65 -4.64 5.59
N SER A 83 -12.18 -3.60 4.93
CA SER A 83 -11.73 -2.22 5.15
C SER A 83 -11.90 -1.78 6.60
N LYS A 84 -13.00 -2.11 7.26
CA LYS A 84 -13.23 -1.73 8.67
C LYS A 84 -12.24 -2.40 9.63
N PHE A 85 -11.72 -3.57 9.25
CA PHE A 85 -10.73 -4.32 10.02
C PHE A 85 -9.29 -3.91 9.72
N ARG A 86 -9.05 -3.06 8.71
CA ARG A 86 -7.72 -2.65 8.28
C ARG A 86 -7.42 -1.22 8.74
N SER A 87 -6.21 -0.99 9.25
CA SER A 87 -5.82 0.32 9.78
C SER A 87 -5.98 1.43 8.71
N ARG A 88 -6.73 2.49 9.03
CA ARG A 88 -7.10 3.56 8.07
C ARG A 88 -7.86 3.05 6.84
N ARG A 89 -8.53 1.90 6.96
CA ARG A 89 -9.33 1.28 5.90
C ARG A 89 -8.60 0.92 4.62
N ARG A 90 -7.27 0.81 4.68
CA ARG A 90 -6.43 0.38 3.56
C ARG A 90 -6.49 -1.14 3.44
N PHE A 91 -7.57 -1.62 2.84
CA PHE A 91 -7.84 -3.05 2.61
C PHE A 91 -6.89 -3.63 1.53
N PRO A 92 -6.76 -4.96 1.44
CA PRO A 92 -5.98 -5.61 0.38
C PRO A 92 -6.47 -5.22 -1.02
N ALA A 93 -5.62 -4.54 -1.78
CA ALA A 93 -5.92 -4.13 -3.16
C ALA A 93 -4.73 -4.44 -4.08
N LEU A 94 -5.03 -4.72 -5.36
CA LEU A 94 -4.03 -5.10 -6.35
C LEU A 94 -3.05 -3.95 -6.61
N SER A 95 -1.76 -4.27 -6.61
CA SER A 95 -0.69 -3.35 -7.01
C SER A 95 0.00 -3.78 -8.29
N TYR A 96 0.11 -5.09 -8.52
CA TYR A 96 0.71 -5.64 -9.73
C TYR A 96 0.16 -7.03 -10.03
N TYR A 97 0.03 -7.37 -11.31
CA TYR A 97 -0.44 -8.67 -11.80
C TYR A 97 0.46 -9.20 -12.91
N CYS A 98 0.90 -10.45 -12.78
CA CYS A 98 1.66 -11.17 -13.80
C CYS A 98 0.71 -12.08 -14.57
N ARG A 99 0.44 -11.73 -15.83
CA ARG A 99 -0.52 -12.42 -16.69
C ARG A 99 -0.15 -13.88 -16.94
N GLU A 100 1.15 -14.16 -17.05
CA GLU A 100 1.67 -15.48 -17.41
C GLU A 100 1.48 -16.52 -16.29
N SER A 101 1.59 -16.09 -15.04
CA SER A 101 1.54 -16.97 -13.86
C SER A 101 0.29 -16.79 -13.00
N HIS A 102 -0.53 -15.77 -13.31
CA HIS A 102 -1.63 -15.29 -12.46
C HIS A 102 -1.18 -14.86 -11.05
N ALA A 103 0.12 -14.67 -10.82
CA ALA A 103 0.63 -14.15 -9.57
C ALA A 103 0.26 -12.67 -9.41
N SER A 104 -0.11 -12.28 -8.19
CA SER A 104 -0.47 -10.91 -7.86
C SER A 104 0.36 -10.41 -6.67
N ILE A 105 0.67 -9.13 -6.70
CA ILE A 105 1.15 -8.39 -5.53
C ILE A 105 0.00 -7.51 -5.09
N CYS A 106 -0.51 -7.78 -3.90
CA CYS A 106 -1.49 -6.95 -3.23
C CYS A 106 -0.82 -6.14 -2.12
N ARG A 107 -1.37 -4.97 -1.83
CA ARG A 107 -0.93 -4.12 -0.72
C ARG A 107 -2.10 -3.82 0.21
N SER A 108 -1.80 -3.68 1.50
CA SER A 108 -2.77 -3.33 2.53
C SER A 108 -2.08 -2.62 3.69
N SER A 109 -2.87 -2.21 4.67
CA SER A 109 -2.39 -1.89 6.01
C SER A 109 -2.49 -3.12 6.93
N GLN A 110 -1.81 -3.03 8.08
CA GLN A 110 -1.94 -4.02 9.14
C GLN A 110 -3.40 -4.19 9.59
N PRO A 111 -3.82 -5.41 9.94
CA PRO A 111 -5.13 -5.67 10.52
C PRO A 111 -5.26 -5.08 11.93
N LEU A 112 -6.50 -4.86 12.37
CA LEU A 112 -6.89 -4.42 13.70
C LEU A 112 -7.23 -5.62 14.59
N SER A 113 -6.40 -6.68 14.52
CA SER A 113 -6.65 -7.95 15.20
C SER A 113 -6.45 -7.89 16.72
N GLY A 114 -5.65 -6.94 17.22
CA GLY A 114 -5.26 -6.89 18.62
C GLY A 114 -4.76 -8.26 19.08
N PHE A 115 -5.26 -8.72 20.23
CA PHE A 115 -4.90 -10.05 20.73
C PHE A 115 -5.67 -11.19 20.05
N SER A 116 -6.97 -11.02 19.78
CA SER A 116 -7.84 -12.13 19.35
C SER A 116 -8.96 -11.75 18.37
N ALA A 117 -9.08 -10.48 17.98
CA ALA A 117 -10.12 -10.06 17.07
C ALA A 117 -9.91 -10.68 15.68
N ARG A 118 -11.02 -11.11 15.09
CA ARG A 118 -11.09 -11.73 13.77
C ARG A 118 -12.11 -10.99 12.93
N CYS A 119 -11.95 -11.08 11.61
CA CYS A 119 -12.89 -10.51 10.66
C CYS A 119 -13.09 -11.51 9.53
N LEU A 120 -14.30 -12.07 9.46
CA LEU A 120 -14.65 -13.06 8.45
C LEU A 120 -14.50 -12.48 7.04
N GLU A 121 -14.90 -11.23 6.83
CA GLU A 121 -14.76 -10.55 5.55
C GLU A 121 -13.30 -10.34 5.15
N ASP A 122 -12.38 -10.06 6.10
CA ASP A 122 -10.95 -9.94 5.81
C ASP A 122 -10.32 -11.32 5.49
N GLU A 123 -10.70 -12.36 6.23
CA GLU A 123 -10.31 -13.74 5.94
C GLU A 123 -10.79 -14.17 4.53
N GLN A 124 -12.05 -13.86 4.18
CA GLN A 124 -12.62 -14.09 2.85
C GLN A 124 -11.91 -13.28 1.76
N MET A 125 -11.50 -12.04 2.04
CA MET A 125 -10.75 -11.20 1.10
C MET A 125 -9.40 -11.83 0.75
N LEU A 126 -8.65 -12.31 1.74
CA LEU A 126 -7.37 -13.00 1.50
C LEU A 126 -7.58 -14.33 0.74
N GLN A 127 -8.65 -15.05 1.06
CA GLN A 127 -9.04 -16.26 0.32
C GLN A 127 -9.42 -15.95 -1.13
N ALA A 128 -10.09 -14.83 -1.40
CA ALA A 128 -10.40 -14.40 -2.76
C ALA A 128 -9.13 -14.08 -3.55
N ILE A 129 -8.15 -13.42 -2.94
CA ILE A 129 -6.83 -13.16 -3.54
C ILE A 129 -6.10 -14.47 -3.87
N ARG A 130 -6.05 -15.42 -2.92
CA ARG A 130 -5.49 -16.74 -3.17
C ARG A 130 -6.21 -17.42 -4.33
N LYS A 131 -7.54 -17.34 -4.38
CA LYS A 131 -8.37 -17.95 -5.45
C LYS A 131 -8.21 -17.31 -6.82
N ALA A 132 -7.74 -16.07 -6.87
CA ALA A 132 -7.39 -15.41 -8.12
C ALA A 132 -6.07 -15.92 -8.74
N ASN A 133 -5.33 -16.81 -8.06
CA ASN A 133 -4.23 -17.57 -8.64
C ASN A 133 -4.52 -19.08 -8.54
N PRO A 134 -5.06 -19.72 -9.60
CA PRO A 134 -5.37 -21.15 -9.57
C PRO A 134 -4.12 -22.04 -9.52
N GLY A 135 -2.93 -21.52 -9.85
CA GLY A 135 -1.66 -22.26 -9.83
C GLY A 135 -0.99 -22.35 -8.46
N SER A 136 -1.56 -21.74 -7.41
CA SER A 136 -0.99 -21.76 -6.05
C SER A 136 -2.03 -22.05 -4.98
N ASP A 137 -1.71 -22.95 -4.06
CA ASP A 137 -2.58 -23.31 -2.93
C ASP A 137 -2.40 -22.40 -1.71
N PHE A 138 -1.48 -21.44 -1.77
CA PHE A 138 -1.21 -20.51 -0.68
C PHE A 138 -0.87 -19.09 -1.17
N VAL A 139 -0.97 -18.13 -0.25
CA VAL A 139 -0.53 -16.74 -0.44
C VAL A 139 0.52 -16.37 0.59
N TYR A 140 1.53 -15.58 0.21
CA TYR A 140 2.45 -15.00 1.19
C TYR A 140 1.86 -13.73 1.78
N VAL A 141 1.94 -13.61 3.10
CA VAL A 141 1.69 -12.34 3.81
C VAL A 141 3.02 -11.85 4.33
N VAL A 142 3.50 -10.75 3.75
CA VAL A 142 4.80 -10.18 4.07
C VAL A 142 4.60 -8.91 4.87
N ASP A 143 4.95 -8.98 6.16
CA ASP A 143 5.01 -7.82 7.03
C ASP A 143 6.44 -7.28 7.04
N THR A 144 6.60 -6.05 6.57
CA THR A 144 7.92 -5.47 6.45
C THR A 144 8.57 -5.16 7.79
N ARG A 145 7.78 -5.07 8.87
CA ARG A 145 8.29 -4.70 10.20
C ARG A 145 9.19 -5.79 10.80
N PRO A 146 10.09 -5.43 11.73
CA PRO A 146 10.63 -6.38 12.69
C PRO A 146 9.52 -6.99 13.53
N LYS A 147 9.64 -8.28 13.84
CA LYS A 147 8.66 -9.04 14.65
C LYS A 147 8.33 -8.32 15.97
N LEU A 148 9.33 -7.76 16.66
CA LEU A 148 9.12 -7.04 17.92
C LEU A 148 8.23 -5.80 17.74
N ASN A 149 8.45 -5.03 16.68
CA ASN A 149 7.63 -3.86 16.35
C ASN A 149 6.20 -4.26 15.97
N ALA A 150 6.03 -5.41 15.30
CA ALA A 150 4.72 -5.96 14.99
C ALA A 150 3.98 -6.40 16.27
N MET A 151 4.68 -7.05 17.21
CA MET A 151 4.13 -7.43 18.52
C MET A 151 3.74 -6.21 19.36
N ALA A 152 4.56 -5.15 19.37
CA ALA A 152 4.21 -3.91 20.06
C ALA A 152 2.94 -3.25 19.49
N ASN A 153 2.82 -3.21 18.15
CA ASN A 153 1.59 -2.73 17.50
C ASN A 153 0.37 -3.61 17.83
N ARG A 154 0.57 -4.92 17.96
CA ARG A 154 -0.47 -5.86 18.38
C ARG A 154 -1.03 -5.53 19.76
N ALA A 155 -0.14 -5.23 20.72
CA ALA A 155 -0.54 -4.79 22.05
C ALA A 155 -1.33 -3.47 22.06
N ALA A 156 -1.13 -2.61 21.05
CA ALA A 156 -1.88 -1.38 20.84
C ALA A 156 -3.19 -1.55 20.04
N GLY A 157 -3.69 -2.78 19.88
CA GLY A 157 -4.95 -3.07 19.19
C GLY A 157 -4.85 -3.20 17.67
N LYS A 158 -3.63 -3.18 17.11
CA LYS A 158 -3.39 -3.52 15.69
C LYS A 158 -2.93 -4.97 15.60
N GLY A 159 -2.14 -5.35 14.60
CA GLY A 159 -1.54 -6.68 14.61
C GLY A 159 -1.01 -7.10 13.27
N TYR A 160 -1.08 -8.40 13.04
CA TYR A 160 -0.71 -9.10 11.83
C TYR A 160 -1.58 -10.36 11.75
N GLU A 161 -1.64 -10.96 10.58
CA GLU A 161 -2.44 -12.14 10.26
C GLU A 161 -1.93 -13.36 11.05
N ASN A 162 -2.84 -14.09 11.71
CA ASN A 162 -2.52 -15.35 12.39
C ASN A 162 -2.80 -16.54 11.46
N GLU A 163 -1.83 -17.41 11.23
CA GLU A 163 -1.96 -18.59 10.36
C GLU A 163 -3.07 -19.56 10.82
N ASP A 164 -3.42 -19.56 12.12
CA ASP A 164 -4.56 -20.35 12.63
C ASP A 164 -5.92 -19.85 12.13
N ASN A 165 -6.03 -18.55 11.85
CA ASN A 165 -7.29 -17.89 11.45
C ASN A 165 -7.37 -17.72 9.93
N TYR A 166 -6.23 -17.42 9.32
CA TYR A 166 -6.12 -17.22 7.88
C TYR A 166 -5.57 -18.49 7.25
N SER A 167 -6.47 -19.37 6.79
CA SER A 167 -6.04 -20.59 6.10
C SER A 167 -5.24 -20.26 4.84
N ASN A 168 -4.33 -21.14 4.44
CA ASN A 168 -3.57 -21.02 3.19
C ASN A 168 -2.68 -19.77 3.08
N ILE A 169 -2.27 -19.18 4.20
CA ILE A 169 -1.23 -18.14 4.19
C ILE A 169 0.11 -18.72 4.61
N LYS A 170 1.19 -18.08 4.16
CA LYS A 170 2.54 -18.21 4.72
C LYS A 170 2.99 -16.83 5.18
N PHE A 171 3.18 -16.65 6.47
CA PHE A 171 3.49 -15.35 7.05
C PHE A 171 5.01 -15.13 7.18
N GLN A 172 5.51 -13.95 6.80
CA GLN A 172 6.94 -13.60 6.93
C GLN A 172 7.15 -12.18 7.42
N PHE A 173 8.10 -12.01 8.35
CA PHE A 173 8.65 -10.70 8.73
C PHE A 173 9.94 -10.42 7.97
N ILE A 174 10.10 -9.18 7.45
CA ILE A 174 11.33 -8.77 6.74
C ILE A 174 12.34 -8.07 7.65
N GLY A 175 11.89 -7.27 8.63
CA GLY A 175 12.80 -6.57 9.56
C GLY A 175 13.21 -5.15 9.15
N ILE A 176 12.42 -4.47 8.33
CA ILE A 176 12.63 -3.07 7.94
C ILE A 176 12.18 -2.15 9.07
N GLU A 177 13.14 -1.44 9.67
CA GLU A 177 12.87 -0.50 10.76
C GLU A 177 11.99 0.68 10.34
N ASN A 178 11.33 1.28 11.33
CA ASN A 178 10.37 2.37 11.09
C ASN A 178 11.05 3.68 10.67
N ILE A 179 10.22 4.65 10.26
CA ILE A 179 10.67 5.96 9.76
C ILE A 179 11.54 6.76 10.76
N HIS A 180 11.41 6.53 12.07
CA HIS A 180 12.22 7.22 13.08
C HIS A 180 13.65 6.68 13.08
N VAL A 181 13.81 5.37 12.93
CA VAL A 181 15.13 4.75 12.79
C VAL A 181 15.78 5.19 11.48
N MET A 182 15.03 5.21 10.38
CA MET A 182 15.56 5.67 9.08
C MET A 182 15.98 7.15 9.11
N ARG A 183 15.18 8.02 9.76
CA ARG A 183 15.53 9.43 9.97
C ARG A 183 16.82 9.58 10.79
N ASN A 184 16.94 8.85 11.90
CA ASN A 184 18.13 8.89 12.73
C ASN A 184 19.36 8.33 12.00
N SER A 185 19.17 7.31 11.16
CA SER A 185 20.23 6.74 10.31
C SER A 185 20.78 7.81 9.34
N LEU A 186 19.88 8.51 8.64
CA LEU A 186 20.27 9.61 7.74
C LEU A 186 20.97 10.74 8.51
N GLN A 187 20.46 11.12 9.68
CA GLN A 187 21.09 12.16 10.50
C GLN A 187 22.53 11.79 10.87
N LYS A 188 22.77 10.55 11.33
CA LYS A 188 24.12 10.06 11.63
C LYS A 188 25.04 10.05 10.41
N MET A 189 24.51 9.69 9.23
CA MET A 189 25.27 9.71 7.98
C MET A 189 25.70 11.13 7.61
N LEU A 190 24.86 12.14 7.85
CA LEU A 190 25.15 13.55 7.58
C LEU A 190 26.10 14.18 8.62
N GLU A 191 26.02 13.73 9.88
CA GLU A 191 26.88 14.20 10.98
C GLU A 191 28.26 13.52 10.99
N GLY A 192 28.37 12.32 10.43
CA GLY A 192 29.64 11.60 10.27
C GLY A 192 30.57 12.38 9.35
N LYS A 193 31.66 12.94 9.89
CA LYS A 193 32.70 13.59 9.09
C LYS A 193 33.21 12.61 8.02
N PRO A 194 33.44 13.04 6.77
CA PRO A 194 34.23 12.24 5.85
C PRO A 194 35.58 11.95 6.52
N PHE A 195 36.07 10.71 6.38
CA PHE A 195 37.45 10.39 6.71
C PHE A 195 38.34 11.34 5.90
N CYS A 196 38.73 12.47 6.50
CA CYS A 196 39.79 13.28 5.97
C CYS A 196 41.02 12.38 6.00
N TYR A 197 41.53 12.08 4.81
CA TYR A 197 42.84 11.50 4.59
C TYR A 197 43.80 12.08 5.63
N ALA A 198 44.35 11.21 6.48
CA ALA A 198 45.54 11.54 7.22
C ALA A 198 46.62 11.87 6.18
N GLN A 199 46.82 13.16 5.91
CA GLN A 199 48.05 13.61 5.30
C GLN A 199 49.13 13.44 6.36
N GLN A 200 49.97 12.43 6.14
CA GLN A 200 51.31 12.33 6.74
C GLN A 200 52.17 13.50 6.28
#